data_AF-G0U9X9-F1
#
_entry.id   AF-G0U9X9-F1
#
_cell.length_a   1.000
_cell.length_b   1.000
_cell.length_c   1.000
_cell.angle_alpha   90.00
_cell.angle_beta   90.00
_cell.angle_gamma   90.00
#
_symmetry.space_group_name_H-M   'P 1'
#
loop_
_entity.id
_entity.type
_entity.pdbx_description
1 polymer ?
#
loop_
_entity_poly.entity_id
_entity_poly.type
_entity_poly.pdbx_seq_one_letter_code
_entity_poly.pdbx_strand_id
1 'polypeptide(L)'
;MVSSDKVQMVVEKLASINPYTNAKDLPDIPRPDECSIPRKLSSRQQLPHIQNVLNTLSYNFLPHTFFCLEKRRSLQSILLTSKEILAEALPIRCLEASFVGLYLTQELRDVDRIPLSFRSRAKGRAYHHIVLVVRCESMYGAVGLSRKATLMSKPLV
;
A
#
# COMPACT_ATOMS: atom_id res chain seq x y z
N MET A 1 -1.14 -22.00 -5.98
CA MET A 1 -2.26 -21.22 -5.43
C MET A 1 -2.35 -19.95 -6.22
N VAL A 2 -3.52 -19.71 -6.83
CA VAL A 2 -3.83 -18.42 -7.45
C VAL A 2 -3.89 -17.39 -6.33
N SER A 3 -3.48 -16.15 -6.57
CA SER A 3 -3.40 -15.10 -5.53
C SER A 3 -4.73 -14.89 -4.79
N SER A 4 -5.84 -15.03 -5.52
CA SER A 4 -7.22 -14.96 -5.01
C SER A 4 -7.54 -16.04 -3.96
N ASP A 5 -7.03 -17.27 -4.14
CA ASP A 5 -7.23 -18.37 -3.17
C ASP A 5 -6.65 -18.03 -1.80
N LYS A 6 -5.53 -17.29 -1.77
CA LYS A 6 -4.87 -16.89 -0.53
C LYS A 6 -5.70 -15.86 0.23
N VAL A 7 -6.22 -14.84 -0.47
CA VAL A 7 -7.03 -13.78 0.15
C VAL A 7 -8.26 -14.40 0.80
N GLN A 8 -8.99 -15.23 0.05
CA GLN A 8 -10.17 -15.94 0.53
C GLN A 8 -9.89 -16.76 1.79
N MET A 9 -8.86 -17.60 1.76
CA MET A 9 -8.47 -18.43 2.90
C MET A 9 -8.13 -17.61 4.15
N VAL A 10 -7.42 -16.47 4.00
CA VAL A 10 -7.08 -15.61 5.14
C VAL A 10 -8.33 -14.92 5.70
N VAL A 11 -9.22 -14.46 4.83
CA VAL A 11 -10.48 -13.81 5.22
C VAL A 11 -11.39 -14.79 5.96
N GLU A 12 -11.57 -16.01 5.46
CA GLU A 12 -12.35 -17.06 6.11
C GLU A 12 -11.81 -17.40 7.50
N LYS A 13 -10.47 -17.51 7.62
CA LYS A 13 -9.83 -17.73 8.92
C LYS A 13 -10.12 -16.59 9.89
N LEU A 14 -10.05 -15.34 9.44
CA LEU A 14 -10.32 -14.17 10.29
C LEU A 14 -11.81 -14.06 10.66
N ALA A 15 -12.72 -14.46 9.76
CA ALA A 15 -14.14 -14.49 10.03
C ALA A 15 -14.49 -15.43 11.19
N SER A 16 -13.78 -16.56 11.32
CA SER A 16 -14.01 -17.53 12.42
C SER A 16 -13.74 -16.96 13.82
N ILE A 17 -12.87 -15.95 13.93
CA ILE A 17 -12.49 -15.29 15.19
C ILE A 17 -12.98 -13.84 15.25
N ASN A 18 -13.85 -13.43 14.33
CA ASN A 18 -14.34 -12.06 14.25
C ASN A 18 -15.33 -11.80 15.42
N PRO A 19 -14.99 -10.90 16.37
CA PRO A 19 -15.85 -10.62 17.53
C PRO A 19 -17.14 -9.88 17.15
N TYR A 20 -17.24 -9.41 15.90
CA TYR A 20 -18.38 -8.66 15.37
C TYR A 20 -19.31 -9.50 14.49
N THR A 21 -19.18 -10.83 14.49
CA THR A 21 -20.02 -11.75 13.68
C THR A 21 -21.53 -11.57 13.90
N ASN A 22 -21.95 -11.18 15.11
CA ASN A 22 -23.35 -10.93 15.45
C ASN A 22 -23.71 -9.44 15.51
N ALA A 23 -22.82 -8.54 15.05
CA ALA A 23 -23.14 -7.12 14.98
C ALA A 23 -24.29 -6.90 13.99
N LYS A 24 -25.31 -6.16 14.42
CA LYS A 24 -26.48 -5.86 13.57
C LYS A 24 -26.10 -4.98 12.38
N ASP A 25 -25.23 -4.01 12.64
CA ASP A 25 -24.73 -3.06 11.65
C ASP A 25 -23.23 -2.85 11.86
N LEU A 26 -22.48 -2.78 10.77
CA LEU A 26 -21.09 -2.39 10.72
C LEU A 26 -20.96 -1.12 9.89
N PRO A 27 -20.01 -0.23 10.20
CA PRO A 27 -19.80 0.95 9.39
C PRO A 27 -19.37 0.56 7.97
N ASP A 28 -19.93 1.24 6.98
CA ASP A 28 -19.44 1.14 5.61
C ASP A 28 -18.01 1.68 5.54
N ILE A 29 -17.10 0.83 5.05
CA ILE A 29 -15.69 1.18 4.92
C ILE A 29 -15.46 1.80 3.52
N PRO A 30 -14.82 2.97 3.42
CA PRO A 30 -14.55 3.60 2.15
C PRO A 30 -13.63 2.71 1.30
N ARG A 31 -13.99 2.49 0.04
CA ARG A 31 -13.14 1.79 -0.93
C ARG A 31 -12.23 2.78 -1.67
N PRO A 32 -10.97 2.42 -1.96
CA PRO A 32 -10.10 3.24 -2.79
C PRO A 32 -10.69 3.36 -4.21
N ASP A 33 -10.64 4.56 -4.77
CA ASP A 33 -11.03 4.82 -6.16
C ASP A 33 -9.84 5.39 -6.93
N GLU A 34 -9.41 4.71 -7.99
CA GLU A 34 -8.34 5.18 -8.87
C GLU A 34 -8.74 6.46 -9.62
N CYS A 35 -10.04 6.68 -9.89
CA CYS A 35 -10.54 7.90 -10.53
C CYS A 35 -10.39 9.14 -9.64
N SER A 36 -10.16 8.97 -8.34
CA SER A 36 -9.86 10.07 -7.42
C SER A 36 -8.50 10.74 -7.68
N ILE A 37 -7.65 10.14 -8.52
CA ILE A 37 -6.37 10.70 -8.96
C ILE A 37 -6.60 11.55 -10.22
N PRO A 38 -6.47 12.89 -10.15
CA PRO A 38 -6.73 13.76 -11.29
C PRO A 38 -5.56 13.69 -12.29
N ARG A 39 -5.67 12.78 -13.28
CA ARG A 39 -4.62 12.50 -14.28
C ARG A 39 -4.24 13.68 -15.19
N LYS A 40 -5.03 14.75 -15.19
CA LYS A 40 -4.73 16.00 -15.92
C LYS A 40 -3.75 16.93 -15.19
N LEU A 41 -3.50 16.71 -13.90
CA LEU A 41 -2.56 17.53 -13.13
C LEU A 41 -1.12 17.10 -13.39
N SER A 42 -0.17 17.97 -13.02
CA SER A 42 1.26 17.60 -13.02
C SER A 42 1.53 16.39 -12.10
N SER A 43 2.57 15.63 -12.39
CA SER A 43 2.93 14.45 -11.60
C SER A 43 3.14 14.77 -10.12
N ARG A 44 3.76 15.92 -9.82
CA ARG A 44 3.90 16.43 -8.45
C ARG A 44 2.56 16.61 -7.74
N GLN A 45 1.56 17.15 -8.44
CA GLN A 45 0.22 17.36 -7.89
C GLN A 45 -0.59 16.07 -7.77
N GLN A 46 -0.29 15.03 -8.55
CA GLN A 46 -0.96 13.72 -8.45
C GLN A 46 -0.50 12.90 -7.24
N LEU A 47 0.75 13.06 -6.78
CA LEU A 47 1.34 12.26 -5.69
C LEU A 47 0.55 12.32 -4.36
N PRO A 48 0.04 13.48 -3.90
CA PRO A 48 -0.85 13.53 -2.74
C PRO A 48 -2.14 12.70 -2.90
N HIS A 49 -2.74 12.69 -4.09
CA HIS A 49 -3.93 11.87 -4.37
C HIS A 49 -3.61 10.38 -4.34
N ILE A 50 -2.45 10.00 -4.88
CA ILE A 50 -1.95 8.62 -4.79
C ILE A 50 -1.75 8.21 -3.33
N GLN A 51 -1.18 9.09 -2.50
CA GLN A 51 -1.05 8.81 -1.07
C GLN A 51 -2.42 8.71 -0.37
N ASN A 52 -3.42 9.48 -0.79
CA ASN A 52 -4.78 9.37 -0.26
C ASN A 52 -5.41 8.01 -0.59
N VAL A 53 -5.22 7.49 -1.81
CA VAL A 53 -5.65 6.12 -2.16
C VAL A 53 -5.01 5.09 -1.23
N LEU A 54 -3.70 5.22 -0.94
CA LEU A 54 -3.02 4.35 0.04
C LEU A 54 -3.60 4.51 1.45
N ASN A 55 -3.93 5.74 1.86
CA ASN A 55 -4.49 6.00 3.19
C ASN A 55 -5.88 5.36 3.35
N THR A 56 -6.72 5.34 2.31
CA THR A 56 -8.03 4.68 2.31
C THR A 56 -7.93 3.19 2.57
N LEU A 57 -6.88 2.52 2.06
CA LEU A 57 -6.63 1.10 2.33
C LEU A 57 -6.29 0.85 3.82
N SER A 58 -5.78 1.85 4.54
CA SER A 58 -5.37 1.78 5.95
C SER A 58 -4.20 0.82 6.26
N TYR A 59 -3.57 0.99 7.42
CA TYR A 59 -2.48 0.12 7.86
C TYR A 59 -3.02 -1.17 8.49
N ASN A 60 -2.54 -2.32 8.03
CA ASN A 60 -2.92 -3.63 8.55
C ASN A 60 -2.23 -3.94 9.90
N PHE A 61 -3.03 -3.95 10.97
CA PHE A 61 -2.62 -4.35 12.33
C PHE A 61 -2.88 -5.84 12.64
N LEU A 62 -3.51 -6.58 11.74
CA LEU A 62 -3.77 -8.01 11.93
C LEU A 62 -2.45 -8.79 11.83
N PRO A 63 -2.36 -10.00 12.43
CA PRO A 63 -1.13 -10.81 12.40
C PRO A 63 -0.70 -11.23 10.98
N HIS A 64 -1.68 -11.45 10.10
CA HIS A 64 -1.47 -11.97 8.75
C HIS A 64 -1.61 -10.87 7.68
N THR A 65 -0.90 -11.06 6.58
CA THR A 65 -1.04 -10.24 5.35
C THR A 65 -1.84 -11.02 4.31
N PHE A 66 -2.66 -10.34 3.53
CA PHE A 66 -3.56 -10.97 2.58
C PHE A 66 -2.86 -11.33 1.27
N PHE A 67 -1.95 -10.48 0.79
CA PHE A 67 -1.44 -10.53 -0.58
C PHE A 67 -0.07 -11.21 -0.72
N CYS A 68 0.35 -11.48 -1.96
CA CYS A 68 1.66 -12.09 -2.24
C CYS A 68 2.82 -11.07 -2.12
N LEU A 69 3.72 -11.29 -1.15
CA LEU A 69 4.78 -10.35 -0.78
C LEU A 69 6.15 -10.66 -1.41
N GLU A 70 6.23 -11.66 -2.28
CA GLU A 70 7.50 -12.08 -2.86
C GLU A 70 8.06 -11.00 -3.79
N LYS A 71 9.19 -10.40 -3.38
CA LYS A 71 9.82 -9.25 -4.06
C LYS A 71 10.63 -9.62 -5.29
N ARG A 72 10.99 -10.90 -5.44
CA ARG A 72 11.83 -11.42 -6.54
C ARG A 72 11.03 -11.81 -7.79
N ARG A 73 9.70 -11.66 -7.74
CA ARG A 73 8.81 -11.88 -8.89
C ARG A 73 9.01 -10.81 -9.95
N SER A 74 8.53 -11.07 -11.16
CA SER A 74 8.54 -10.08 -12.24
C SER A 74 7.76 -8.82 -11.86
N LEU A 75 8.12 -7.70 -12.48
CA LEU A 75 7.39 -6.43 -12.29
C LEU A 75 5.90 -6.62 -12.61
N GLN A 76 5.56 -7.30 -13.70
CA GLN A 76 4.18 -7.56 -14.08
C GLN A 76 3.40 -8.28 -12.97
N SER A 77 3.99 -9.31 -12.34
CA SER A 77 3.33 -10.02 -11.23
C SER A 77 3.16 -9.14 -9.98
N ILE A 78 4.08 -8.22 -9.72
CA ILE A 78 3.95 -7.23 -8.63
C ILE A 78 2.82 -6.24 -8.93
N LEU A 79 2.71 -5.78 -10.18
CA LEU A 79 1.63 -4.87 -10.61
C LEU A 79 0.27 -5.56 -10.58
N LEU A 80 0.19 -6.85 -10.93
CA LEU A 80 -1.04 -7.63 -10.79
C LEU A 80 -1.47 -7.76 -9.32
N THR A 81 -0.52 -8.00 -8.40
CA THR A 81 -0.83 -7.96 -6.96
C THR A 81 -1.34 -6.58 -6.52
N SER A 82 -0.87 -5.50 -7.13
CA SER A 82 -1.35 -4.14 -6.82
C SER A 82 -2.79 -3.92 -7.26
N LYS A 83 -3.16 -4.45 -8.44
CA LYS A 83 -4.55 -4.45 -8.92
C LYS A 83 -5.47 -5.25 -8.00
N GLU A 84 -5.01 -6.42 -7.56
CA GLU A 84 -5.74 -7.25 -6.59
C GLU A 84 -5.95 -6.52 -5.26
N ILE A 85 -4.92 -5.84 -4.74
CA ILE A 85 -5.05 -5.01 -3.52
C ILE A 85 -6.14 -3.95 -3.66
N LEU A 86 -6.18 -3.24 -4.79
CA LEU A 86 -7.17 -2.19 -5.03
C LEU A 86 -8.58 -2.76 -5.20
N ALA A 87 -8.73 -3.93 -5.83
CA ALA A 87 -10.01 -4.61 -6.00
C ALA A 87 -10.58 -5.15 -4.68
N GLU A 88 -9.75 -5.81 -3.89
CA GLU A 88 -10.14 -6.40 -2.60
C GLU A 88 -10.33 -5.35 -1.51
N ALA A 89 -9.64 -4.20 -1.62
CA ALA A 89 -9.72 -3.08 -0.69
C ALA A 89 -9.45 -3.45 0.79
N LEU A 90 -8.61 -4.46 1.03
CA LEU A 90 -8.23 -4.91 2.37
C LEU A 90 -7.05 -4.11 2.94
N PRO A 91 -6.90 -4.03 4.27
CA PRO A 91 -5.76 -3.36 4.90
C PRO A 91 -4.40 -3.91 4.47
N ILE A 92 -3.43 -3.02 4.29
CA ILE A 92 -2.09 -3.36 3.81
C ILE A 92 -0.96 -2.84 4.71
N ARG A 93 0.26 -3.34 4.51
CA ARG A 93 1.48 -2.87 5.20
C ARG A 93 2.42 -2.13 4.24
N CYS A 94 3.57 -1.72 4.75
CA CYS A 94 4.57 -0.92 4.04
C CYS A 94 5.03 -1.47 2.68
N LEU A 95 5.18 -2.79 2.54
CA LEU A 95 5.61 -3.40 1.27
C LEU A 95 4.51 -3.39 0.21
N GLU A 96 3.30 -3.79 0.59
CA GLU A 96 2.11 -3.74 -0.28
C GLU A 96 1.83 -2.29 -0.71
N ALA A 97 1.98 -1.33 0.20
CA ALA A 97 1.84 0.09 -0.13
C ALA A 97 2.90 0.56 -1.14
N SER A 98 4.11 0.00 -1.10
CA SER A 98 5.15 0.27 -2.11
C SER A 98 4.78 -0.34 -3.48
N PHE A 99 4.13 -1.51 -3.51
CA PHE A 99 3.63 -2.11 -4.74
C PHE A 99 2.50 -1.26 -5.36
N VAL A 100 1.50 -0.88 -4.56
CA VAL A 100 0.39 -0.03 -5.02
C VAL A 100 0.90 1.35 -5.45
N GLY A 101 1.80 1.96 -4.71
CA GLY A 101 2.45 3.21 -5.12
C GLY A 101 3.18 3.09 -6.45
N LEU A 102 3.87 1.96 -6.70
CA LEU A 102 4.53 1.68 -7.96
C LEU A 102 3.52 1.52 -9.11
N TYR A 103 2.37 0.91 -8.84
CA TYR A 103 1.29 0.75 -9.81
C TYR A 103 0.62 2.08 -10.18
N LEU A 104 0.22 2.88 -9.19
CA LEU A 104 -0.52 4.12 -9.42
C LEU A 104 0.31 5.24 -10.08
N THR A 105 1.64 5.12 -10.02
CA THR A 105 2.60 6.08 -10.60
C THR A 105 3.12 5.69 -11.99
N GLN A 106 2.64 4.61 -12.62
CA GLN A 106 3.18 4.15 -13.92
C GLN A 106 3.08 5.20 -15.05
N GLU A 107 2.06 6.06 -15.02
CA GLU A 107 1.83 7.08 -16.04
C GLU A 107 2.66 8.37 -15.80
N LEU A 108 3.31 8.49 -14.64
CA LEU A 108 4.09 9.67 -14.26
C LEU A 108 5.53 9.54 -14.80
N ARG A 109 5.71 9.87 -16.09
CA ARG A 109 6.98 9.63 -16.84
C ARG A 109 8.17 10.45 -16.34
N ASP A 110 7.91 11.56 -15.68
CA ASP A 110 8.88 12.47 -15.05
C ASP A 110 9.18 12.11 -13.59
N VAL A 111 8.61 11.02 -13.07
CA VAL A 111 8.81 10.55 -11.69
C VAL A 111 9.58 9.23 -11.67
N ASP A 112 10.79 9.27 -11.12
CA ASP A 112 11.50 8.03 -10.78
C ASP A 112 10.92 7.44 -9.51
N ARG A 113 10.83 6.11 -9.45
CA ARG A 113 10.41 5.37 -8.24
C ARG A 113 11.52 4.46 -7.76
N ILE A 114 11.94 4.64 -6.51
CA ILE A 114 13.06 3.92 -5.91
C ILE A 114 12.57 3.26 -4.60
N PRO A 115 12.56 1.92 -4.48
CA PRO A 115 12.21 1.27 -3.23
C PRO A 115 13.32 1.47 -2.20
N LEU A 116 13.03 2.16 -1.09
CA LEU A 116 13.99 2.40 -0.01
C LEU A 116 13.63 1.60 1.23
N SER A 117 14.49 0.63 1.57
CA SER A 117 14.32 -0.23 2.74
C SER A 117 15.16 0.25 3.92
N PHE A 118 14.56 0.25 5.11
CA PHE A 118 15.21 0.60 6.36
C PHE A 118 15.28 -0.63 7.26
N ARG A 119 16.44 -0.81 7.91
CA ARG A 119 16.60 -1.73 9.04
C ARG A 119 16.98 -0.91 10.26
N SER A 120 16.16 -0.95 11.29
CA SER A 120 16.39 -0.24 12.55
C SER A 120 16.41 -1.19 13.74
N ARG A 121 16.88 -0.70 14.89
CA ARG A 121 16.86 -1.44 16.17
C ARG A 121 16.24 -0.57 17.25
N ALA A 122 15.35 -1.15 18.05
CA ALA A 122 14.78 -0.51 19.23
C ALA A 122 14.46 -1.56 20.28
N LYS A 123 14.74 -1.27 21.56
CA LYS A 123 14.48 -2.19 22.69
C LYS A 123 14.99 -3.63 22.44
N GLY A 124 16.20 -3.76 21.89
CA GLY A 124 16.83 -5.05 21.57
C GLY A 124 16.28 -5.79 20.34
N ARG A 125 15.22 -5.29 19.67
CA ARG A 125 14.60 -5.93 18.50
C ARG A 125 14.96 -5.20 17.21
N ALA A 126 15.12 -5.96 16.13
CA ALA A 126 15.29 -5.42 14.78
C ALA A 126 13.93 -5.21 14.10
N TYR A 127 13.80 -4.12 13.35
CA TYR A 127 12.61 -3.77 12.60
C TYR A 127 12.98 -3.50 11.14
N HIS A 128 12.10 -3.90 10.24
CA HIS A 128 12.24 -3.66 8.81
C HIS A 128 11.06 -2.81 8.33
N HIS A 129 11.36 -1.82 7.52
CA HIS A 129 10.38 -0.91 6.94
C HIS A 129 10.78 -0.58 5.50
N ILE A 130 9.81 -0.22 4.66
CA ILE A 130 10.07 0.17 3.27
C ILE A 130 9.11 1.29 2.87
N VAL A 131 9.60 2.21 2.05
CA VAL A 131 8.79 3.23 1.36
C VAL A 131 9.16 3.26 -0.11
N LEU A 132 8.28 3.82 -0.95
CA LEU A 132 8.60 4.12 -2.33
C LEU A 132 9.04 5.58 -2.41
N VAL A 133 10.34 5.80 -2.55
CA VAL A 133 10.88 7.14 -2.81
C VAL A 133 10.46 7.54 -4.21
N VAL A 134 10.03 8.79 -4.35
CA VAL A 134 9.68 9.41 -5.62
C VAL A 134 10.63 10.58 -5.85
N ARG A 135 11.23 10.64 -7.04
CA ARG A 135 12.06 11.77 -7.48
C ARG A 135 11.41 12.41 -8.69
N CYS A 136 11.18 13.72 -8.62
CA CYS A 136 10.69 14.52 -9.74
C CYS A 136 11.71 15.65 -9.93
N GLU A 137 12.40 15.67 -11.06
CA GLU A 137 13.54 16.57 -11.30
C GLU A 137 14.65 16.40 -10.24
N SER A 138 14.97 17.47 -9.48
CA SER A 138 15.93 17.46 -8.37
C SER A 138 15.28 17.28 -6.99
N MET A 139 13.96 17.17 -6.93
CA MET A 139 13.21 17.07 -5.67
C MET A 139 12.95 15.62 -5.29
N TYR A 140 12.96 15.36 -3.98
CA TYR A 140 12.75 14.02 -3.42
C TYR A 140 11.56 14.01 -2.47
N GLY A 141 10.79 12.94 -2.53
CA GLY A 141 9.65 12.68 -1.68
C GLY A 141 9.47 11.17 -1.48
N ALA A 142 8.35 10.78 -0.87
CA ALA A 142 8.02 9.37 -0.72
C ALA A 142 6.51 9.17 -0.64
N VAL A 143 6.06 7.99 -1.08
CA VAL A 143 4.73 7.45 -0.81
C VAL A 143 4.85 6.10 -0.09
N GLY A 144 3.84 5.75 0.69
CA GLY A 144 3.81 4.48 1.41
C GLY A 144 2.95 4.54 2.66
N LEU A 145 2.98 3.48 3.47
CA LEU A 145 2.25 3.40 4.73
C LEU A 145 3.14 2.94 5.87
N SER A 146 2.88 3.49 7.05
CA SER A 146 3.56 3.13 8.29
C SER A 146 2.61 3.29 9.47
N ARG A 147 2.90 2.60 10.56
CA ARG A 147 2.22 2.83 11.86
C ARG A 147 2.50 4.22 12.42
N LYS A 148 3.57 4.88 11.95
CA LYS A 148 3.95 6.22 12.38
C LYS A 148 3.94 7.16 11.17
N ALA A 149 3.14 8.22 11.25
CA ALA A 149 2.98 9.18 10.15
C ALA A 149 4.31 9.80 9.68
N THR A 150 5.27 9.98 10.59
CA THR A 150 6.57 10.55 10.24
C THR A 150 7.49 9.59 9.46
N LEU A 151 7.09 8.32 9.28
CA LEU A 151 7.88 7.27 8.62
C LEU A 151 7.21 6.73 7.35
N MET A 152 6.30 7.50 6.73
CA MET A 152 5.62 7.12 5.49
C MET A 152 5.82 8.19 4.41
N SER A 153 4.77 8.89 3.98
CA SER A 153 4.84 9.90 2.94
C SER A 153 5.73 11.09 3.31
N LYS A 154 6.36 11.64 2.27
CA LYS A 154 7.14 12.89 2.32
C LYS A 154 6.77 13.74 1.12
N PRO A 155 6.47 15.04 1.30
CA PRO A 155 6.26 15.93 0.17
C PRO A 155 7.52 15.97 -0.71
N LEU A 156 7.34 16.22 -2.01
CA LEU A 156 8.46 16.55 -2.89
C LEU A 156 8.99 17.93 -2.49
N VAL A 157 10.25 17.97 -2.06
CA VAL A 157 11.01 19.17 -1.69
C VAL A 157 12.41 19.13 -2.29
#